data_AF-A0A2E2RUF4-F1
#
_entry.id   AF-A0A2E2RUF4-F1
#
_cell.length_a   1.000
_cell.length_b   1.000
_cell.length_c   1.000
_cell.angle_alpha   90.00
_cell.angle_beta   90.00
_cell.angle_gamma   90.00
#
_symmetry.space_group_name_H-M   'P 1'
#
loop_
_entity.id
_entity.type
_entity.pdbx_description
1 polymer ?
#
loop_
_entity_poly.entity_id
_entity_poly.type
_entity_poly.pdbx_seq_one_letter_code
_entity_poly.pdbx_strand_id
1 'polypeptide(L)'
;MTRRRGFLPSFDWNREEALSGEDEAPPITPAQCRMARAGIVMSVRDLARLADVSGLAVTRFENGNTDCPETIVRRFRRILESRGARFVSGPKGEGVKIEARDRANG
;
A
#
# COMPACT_ATOMS: atom_id res chain seq x y z
N MET A 1 4.26 24.68 11.80
CA MET A 1 4.07 23.34 12.40
C MET A 1 4.46 22.27 11.38
N THR A 2 5.73 21.91 11.34
CA THR A 2 6.22 20.84 10.46
C THR A 2 5.98 19.53 11.19
N ARG A 3 4.93 18.77 10.83
CA ARG A 3 4.80 17.39 11.30
C ARG A 3 6.10 16.68 10.93
N ARG A 4 6.88 16.26 11.92
CA ARG A 4 8.06 15.42 11.68
C ARG A 4 7.55 14.26 10.83
N ARG A 5 7.99 14.18 9.58
CA ARG A 5 7.84 12.98 8.75
C ARG A 5 8.54 11.89 9.55
N GLY A 6 7.77 11.14 10.33
CA GLY A 6 8.27 10.00 11.06
C GLY A 6 9.07 9.15 10.09
N PHE A 7 10.28 8.79 10.51
CA PHE A 7 11.18 7.90 9.81
C PHE A 7 10.37 6.78 9.15
N LEU A 8 10.27 6.84 7.82
CA LEU A 8 9.57 5.80 7.08
C LEU A 8 10.54 4.62 6.99
N PRO A 9 10.14 3.40 7.36
CA PRO A 9 10.99 2.24 7.21
C PRO A 9 11.42 2.16 5.73
N SER A 10 12.73 2.06 5.49
CA SER A 10 13.25 1.65 4.19
C SER A 10 12.85 0.19 4.01
N PHE A 11 11.98 -0.07 3.04
CA PHE A 11 11.67 -1.44 2.65
C PHE A 11 12.89 -2.00 1.91
N ASP A 12 13.56 -2.98 2.51
CA ASP A 12 14.55 -3.81 1.81
C ASP A 12 13.78 -4.89 1.06
N TRP A 13 13.36 -4.57 -0.17
CA TRP A 13 12.56 -5.47 -0.99
C TRP A 13 13.28 -6.79 -1.31
N ASN A 14 14.62 -6.79 -1.35
CA ASN A 14 15.39 -8.00 -1.59
C ASN A 14 15.28 -8.97 -0.39
N ARG A 15 15.39 -8.45 0.84
CA ARG A 15 15.17 -9.24 2.06
C ARG A 15 13.71 -9.70 2.17
N GLU A 16 12.76 -8.83 1.85
CA GLU A 16 11.35 -9.16 1.96
C GLU A 16 10.92 -10.21 0.94
N GLU A 17 11.37 -10.13 -0.31
CA GLU A 17 11.11 -11.15 -1.34
C GLU A 17 11.68 -12.52 -0.93
N ALA A 18 12.87 -12.56 -0.32
CA ALA A 18 13.47 -13.80 0.19
C ALA A 18 12.69 -14.42 1.37
N LEU A 19 11.96 -13.62 2.14
CA LEU A 19 11.10 -14.07 3.26
C LEU A 19 9.65 -14.34 2.83
N SER A 20 9.30 -14.01 1.58
CA SER A 20 7.95 -14.18 1.03
C SER A 20 7.74 -15.62 0.54
N GLY A 21 7.74 -16.58 1.47
CA GLY A 21 7.25 -17.93 1.18
C GLY A 21 5.72 -17.91 1.11
N GLU A 22 5.15 -18.38 0.00
CA GLU A 22 3.74 -18.82 -0.18
C GLU A 22 2.60 -17.94 0.39
N ASP A 23 2.83 -16.67 0.74
CA ASP A 23 1.75 -15.76 1.13
C ASP A 23 0.97 -15.34 -0.13
N GLU A 24 -0.01 -16.18 -0.47
CA GLU A 24 -1.03 -16.07 -1.50
C GLU A 24 -2.12 -15.03 -1.12
N ALA A 25 -1.74 -13.96 -0.43
CA ALA A 25 -2.69 -12.88 -0.20
C ALA A 25 -3.04 -12.25 -1.55
N PRO A 26 -4.32 -12.18 -1.95
CA PRO A 26 -4.69 -11.72 -3.28
C PRO A 26 -4.22 -10.28 -3.50
N PRO A 27 -3.78 -9.96 -4.74
CA PRO A 27 -3.41 -8.62 -5.11
C PRO A 27 -4.59 -7.67 -4.88
N ILE A 28 -4.30 -6.47 -4.37
CA ILE A 28 -5.32 -5.44 -4.16
C ILE A 28 -5.79 -4.89 -5.51
N THR A 29 -7.06 -4.49 -5.60
CA THR A 29 -7.56 -3.87 -6.83
C THR A 29 -7.11 -2.41 -6.96
N PRO A 30 -7.16 -1.82 -8.18
CA PRO A 30 -6.94 -0.40 -8.41
C PRO A 30 -7.74 0.52 -7.48
N ALA A 31 -9.03 0.21 -7.29
CA ALA A 31 -9.92 0.96 -6.43
C ALA A 31 -9.53 0.82 -4.96
N GLN A 32 -9.23 -0.39 -4.49
CA GLN A 32 -8.72 -0.63 -3.14
C GLN A 32 -7.43 0.12 -2.84
N CYS A 33 -6.48 0.14 -3.76
CA CYS A 33 -5.24 0.91 -3.62
C CYS A 33 -5.53 2.40 -3.40
N ARG A 34 -6.40 2.98 -4.25
CA ARG A 34 -6.83 4.38 -4.14
C ARG A 34 -7.56 4.68 -2.83
N MET A 35 -8.50 3.80 -2.44
CA MET A 35 -9.26 3.91 -1.19
C MET A 35 -8.32 3.91 0.03
N ALA A 36 -7.42 2.93 0.09
CA ALA A 36 -6.45 2.81 1.18
C ALA A 36 -5.56 4.04 1.27
N ARG A 37 -4.98 4.46 0.14
CA ARG A 37 -4.09 5.62 0.07
C ARG A 37 -4.78 6.89 0.56
N ALA A 38 -6.02 7.13 0.14
CA ALA A 38 -6.82 8.26 0.61
C ALA A 38 -7.12 8.16 2.12
N GLY A 39 -7.53 6.98 2.59
CA GLY A 39 -7.87 6.72 4.00
C GLY A 39 -6.71 6.92 4.98
N ILE A 40 -5.48 6.59 4.57
CA ILE A 40 -4.26 6.80 5.39
C ILE A 40 -3.55 8.13 5.10
N VAL A 41 -4.13 9.01 4.26
CA VAL A 41 -3.58 10.32 3.88
C VAL A 41 -2.16 10.20 3.29
N MET A 42 -1.95 9.22 2.41
CA MET A 42 -0.69 9.00 1.70
C MET A 42 -0.73 9.64 0.30
N SER A 43 0.35 10.31 -0.12
CA SER A 43 0.43 10.81 -1.50
C SER A 43 0.85 9.71 -2.48
N VAL A 44 0.49 9.87 -3.76
CA VAL A 44 0.99 8.99 -4.84
C VAL A 44 2.52 8.95 -4.85
N ARG A 45 3.17 10.08 -4.58
CA ARG A 45 4.63 10.19 -4.53
C ARG A 45 5.24 9.39 -3.38
N ASP A 46 4.58 9.37 -2.21
CA ASP A 46 5.04 8.59 -1.07
C ASP A 46 4.93 7.09 -1.35
N LEU A 47 3.80 6.63 -1.89
CA LEU A 47 3.61 5.23 -2.27
C LEU A 47 4.66 4.80 -3.31
N ALA A 48 4.83 5.61 -4.36
CA ALA A 48 5.80 5.35 -5.43
C ALA A 48 7.23 5.23 -4.89
N ARG A 49 7.64 6.19 -4.05
CA ARG A 49 8.98 6.21 -3.43
C ARG A 49 9.23 4.98 -2.55
N LEU A 50 8.22 4.52 -1.83
CA LEU A 50 8.35 3.35 -0.94
C LEU A 50 8.37 2.04 -1.71
N ALA A 51 7.58 1.94 -2.78
CA ALA A 51 7.49 0.76 -3.64
C ALA A 51 8.64 0.66 -4.65
N ASP A 52 9.50 1.69 -4.70
CA ASP A 52 10.60 1.85 -5.65
C ASP A 52 10.12 1.85 -7.12
N VAL A 53 9.10 2.65 -7.40
CA VAL A 53 8.53 2.84 -8.75
C VAL A 53 8.30 4.30 -9.07
N SER A 54 8.01 4.61 -10.34
CA SER A 54 7.61 5.95 -10.72
C SER A 54 6.21 6.31 -10.21
N GLY A 55 5.96 7.61 -9.94
CA GLY A 55 4.61 8.09 -9.61
C GLY A 55 3.57 7.81 -10.71
N LEU A 56 4.01 7.75 -11.98
CA LEU A 56 3.15 7.40 -13.10
C LEU A 56 2.68 5.94 -13.02
N ALA A 57 3.52 5.01 -12.56
CA ALA A 57 3.14 3.61 -12.40
C ALA A 57 1.99 3.47 -11.39
N VAL A 58 2.07 4.17 -10.25
CA VAL A 58 1.00 4.20 -9.25
C VAL A 58 -0.29 4.79 -9.84
N THR A 59 -0.21 5.94 -10.52
CA THR A 59 -1.39 6.58 -11.13
C THR A 59 -2.04 5.70 -12.19
N ARG A 60 -1.26 5.04 -13.06
CA ARG A 60 -1.76 4.11 -14.07
C ARG A 60 -2.48 2.92 -13.44
N PHE A 61 -1.85 2.31 -12.44
CA PHE A 61 -2.45 1.20 -11.71
C PHE A 61 -3.77 1.62 -11.05
N GLU A 62 -3.80 2.71 -10.26
CA GLU A 62 -5.03 3.18 -9.61
C GLU A 62 -6.15 3.49 -10.62
N ASN A 63 -5.81 3.93 -11.83
CA ASN A 63 -6.76 4.23 -12.91
C ASN A 63 -7.25 2.98 -13.68
N GLY A 64 -6.87 1.78 -13.25
CA GLY A 64 -7.35 0.52 -13.84
C GLY A 64 -6.46 -0.04 -14.95
N ASN A 65 -5.25 0.47 -15.13
CA ASN A 65 -4.30 -0.14 -16.06
C ASN A 65 -3.74 -1.44 -15.43
N THR A 66 -3.92 -2.54 -16.15
CA THR A 66 -3.59 -3.91 -15.72
C THR A 66 -2.13 -4.31 -15.96
N ASP A 67 -1.30 -3.47 -16.59
CA ASP A 67 0.11 -3.78 -16.89
C ASP A 67 1.04 -3.67 -15.67
N CYS A 68 0.49 -3.46 -14.47
CA CYS A 68 1.29 -3.38 -13.25
C CYS A 68 1.71 -4.79 -12.81
N PRO A 69 3.02 -5.09 -12.71
CA PRO A 69 3.48 -6.41 -12.27
C PRO A 69 2.92 -6.76 -10.89
N GLU A 70 2.49 -8.00 -10.69
CA GLU A 70 1.89 -8.44 -9.43
C GLU A 70 2.82 -8.20 -8.23
N THR A 71 4.13 -8.35 -8.43
CA THR A 71 5.15 -8.06 -7.42
C THR A 71 5.03 -6.62 -6.89
N ILE A 72 4.84 -5.63 -7.78
CA ILE A 72 4.64 -4.23 -7.41
C ILE A 72 3.30 -4.03 -6.70
N VAL A 73 2.23 -4.70 -7.14
CA VAL A 73 0.91 -4.64 -6.48
C VAL A 73 1.00 -5.19 -5.05
N ARG A 74 1.77 -6.26 -4.82
CA ARG A 74 2.06 -6.80 -3.48
C ARG A 74 2.86 -5.80 -2.63
N ARG A 75 3.84 -5.10 -3.20
CA ARG A 75 4.55 -4.01 -2.50
C ARG A 75 3.60 -2.90 -2.07
N PHE A 76 2.69 -2.46 -2.96
CA PHE A 76 1.66 -1.47 -2.62
C PHE A 76 0.82 -1.92 -1.43
N ARG A 77 0.33 -3.16 -1.46
CA ARG A 77 -0.45 -3.75 -0.36
C ARG A 77 0.31 -3.66 0.97
N ARG A 78 1.54 -4.17 1.03
CA ARG A 78 2.39 -4.15 2.24
C ARG A 78 2.64 -2.75 2.78
N ILE A 79 2.93 -1.80 1.89
CA ILE A 79 3.16 -0.39 2.25
C ILE A 79 1.91 0.23 2.89
N LEU A 80 0.73 -0.08 2.35
CA LEU A 80 -0.55 0.43 2.84
C LEU A 80 -0.93 -0.25 4.16
N GLU A 81 -0.74 -1.56 4.27
CA GLU A 81 -1.00 -2.34 5.49
C GLU A 81 -0.13 -1.94 6.67
N SER A 82 1.16 -1.66 6.42
CA SER A 82 2.09 -1.14 7.44
C SER A 82 1.69 0.24 8.00
N ARG A 83 0.72 0.91 7.36
CA ARG A 83 0.15 2.20 7.80
C ARG A 83 -1.29 2.11 8.28
N GLY A 84 -1.79 0.89 8.50
CA GLY A 84 -3.09 0.65 9.10
C GLY A 84 -4.23 0.45 8.09
N ALA A 85 -3.94 0.32 6.79
CA ALA A 85 -4.95 -0.19 5.86
C ALA A 85 -5.15 -1.70 6.06
N ARG A 86 -6.36 -2.19 5.88
CA ARG A 86 -6.69 -3.62 5.78
C ARG A 86 -7.65 -3.82 4.62
N PHE A 87 -7.31 -4.72 3.71
CA PHE A 87 -8.08 -4.97 2.51
C PHE A 87 -9.15 -6.02 2.77
N VAL A 88 -10.38 -5.71 2.38
CA VAL A 88 -11.54 -6.60 2.52
C VAL A 88 -12.05 -6.89 1.11
N SER A 89 -12.09 -8.16 0.74
CA SER A 89 -12.65 -8.64 -0.51
C SER A 89 -13.66 -9.74 -0.20
N GLY A 90 -14.83 -9.69 -0.80
CA GLY A 90 -15.85 -10.72 -0.61
C GLY A 90 -17.05 -10.57 -1.54
N PRO A 91 -18.05 -11.45 -1.44
CA PRO A 91 -19.23 -11.45 -2.33
C PRO A 91 -20.05 -10.17 -2.29
N LYS A 92 -19.93 -9.39 -1.21
CA LYS A 92 -20.63 -8.11 -1.00
C LYS A 92 -19.86 -6.89 -1.53
N GLY A 93 -18.74 -7.13 -2.23
CA GLY A 93 -17.89 -6.09 -2.79
C GLY A 93 -16.51 -6.00 -2.14
N GLU A 94 -15.75 -5.02 -2.60
CA GLU A 94 -14.40 -4.72 -2.17
C GLU A 94 -14.35 -3.46 -1.30
N GLY A 95 -13.46 -3.42 -0.33
CA GLY A 95 -13.30 -2.29 0.57
C GLY A 95 -11.95 -2.24 1.27
N VAL A 96 -11.74 -1.16 2.02
CA VAL A 96 -10.57 -0.96 2.87
C VAL A 96 -11.02 -0.49 4.25
N LYS A 97 -10.61 -1.20 5.29
CA LYS A 97 -10.74 -0.76 6.68
C LYS A 97 -9.48 0.02 7.06
N ILE A 98 -9.66 1.18 7.68
CA ILE A 98 -8.56 1.96 8.27
C ILE A 98 -8.57 1.68 9.77
N GLU A 99 -7.50 1.06 10.27
CA GLU A 99 -7.32 0.86 11.70
C GLU A 99 -6.95 2.21 12.33
N ALA A 100 -7.66 2.55 13.42
CA ALA A 100 -7.29 3.70 14.22
C ALA A 100 -5.87 3.46 14.73
N ARG A 101 -4.95 4.37 14.42
CA ARG A 101 -3.65 4.37 15.07
C ARG A 101 -3.93 4.56 16.56
N ASP A 102 -3.67 3.55 17.38
CA ASP A 102 -3.74 3.71 18.83
C ASP A 102 -3.00 4.99 19.17
N ARG A 103 -3.70 5.97 19.73
CA ARG A 103 -3.10 7.21 20.24
C ARG A 103 -2.28 6.94 21.51
N ALA A 104 -1.81 5.72 21.71
CA ALA A 104 -0.92 5.32 22.79
C ALA A 104 0.52 5.35 22.27
N ASN A 105 1.04 6.56 22.12
CA ASN A 105 2.40 6.99 22.47
C ASN A 105 2.66 8.32 21.77
N GLY A 106 2.58 9.38 22.58
CA GLY A 106 2.96 10.75 22.21
C GLY A 106 4.45 10.90 21.97
#